data_AF-A0A6I4TXT4-F1
#
_entry.id   AF-A0A6I4TXT4-F1
#
_cell.length_a   1.000
_cell.length_b   1.000
_cell.length_c   1.000
_cell.angle_alpha   90.00
_cell.angle_beta   90.00
_cell.angle_gamma   90.00
#
_symmetry.space_group_name_H-M   'P 1'
#
loop_
_entity.id
_entity.type
_entity.pdbx_description
1 polymer ?
#
loop_
_entity_poly.entity_id
_entity_poly.type
_entity_poly.pdbx_seq_one_letter_code
_entity_poly.pdbx_strand_id
1 'polypeptide(L)'
;MRKNFIPAVAAIAALSAAGTTPAVAAGEQFGLSYHVDRLDTTKLSVADCLTTAQQASTALGYATTVRQLHPNQLGVLASGPRNGGASLTVYCIAVDRKTAVVVQALDHQQANSAAAQRVADNVRQAVLRAGR
;
A
#
# COMPACT_ATOMS: atom_id res chain seq x y z
N MET A 1 0.75 -62.97 -56.39
CA MET A 1 2.16 -62.52 -56.42
C MET A 1 2.24 -61.19 -55.67
N ARG A 2 2.69 -61.23 -54.41
CA ARG A 2 3.97 -60.68 -53.90
C ARG A 2 4.04 -59.14 -53.86
N LYS A 3 3.77 -58.64 -52.64
CA LYS A 3 4.39 -57.52 -51.90
C LYS A 3 5.43 -56.70 -52.66
N ASN A 4 5.29 -55.38 -52.58
CA ASN A 4 6.42 -54.46 -52.37
C ASN A 4 6.00 -53.37 -51.38
N PHE A 5 6.50 -53.48 -50.15
CA PHE A 5 6.47 -52.45 -49.12
C PHE A 5 7.64 -51.50 -49.36
N ILE A 6 7.38 -50.20 -49.46
CA ILE A 6 8.41 -49.15 -49.48
C ILE A 6 8.32 -48.43 -48.12
N PRO A 7 9.35 -48.48 -47.26
CA PRO A 7 9.39 -47.67 -46.05
C PRO A 7 9.93 -46.28 -46.39
N ALA A 8 9.08 -45.27 -46.35
CA ALA A 8 9.51 -43.87 -46.40
C ALA A 8 9.86 -43.42 -44.97
N VAL A 9 11.17 -43.32 -44.70
CA VAL A 9 11.72 -42.62 -43.54
C VAL A 9 12.14 -41.22 -44.01
N ALA A 10 11.52 -40.16 -43.49
CA ALA A 10 12.16 -38.84 -43.28
C ALA A 10 11.21 -37.78 -42.69
N ALA A 11 11.68 -37.15 -41.61
CA ALA A 11 11.36 -35.82 -41.08
C ALA A 11 9.93 -35.61 -40.51
N ILE A 12 9.71 -34.97 -39.35
CA ILE A 12 10.31 -33.72 -38.88
C ILE A 12 10.44 -33.76 -37.35
N ALA A 13 11.67 -33.55 -36.87
CA ALA A 13 11.96 -33.15 -35.50
C ALA A 13 11.64 -31.65 -35.31
N ALA A 14 11.42 -31.26 -34.05
CA ALA A 14 11.30 -29.89 -33.54
C ALA A 14 9.88 -29.30 -33.46
N LEU A 15 9.17 -29.66 -32.38
CA LEU A 15 8.16 -28.79 -31.77
C LEU A 15 8.39 -28.70 -30.25
N SER A 16 9.62 -28.36 -29.86
CA SER A 16 10.00 -28.11 -28.46
C SER A 16 10.79 -26.81 -28.33
N ALA A 17 10.19 -25.73 -28.86
CA ALA A 17 10.63 -24.37 -28.60
C ALA A 17 9.42 -23.41 -28.57
N ALA A 18 8.31 -23.80 -27.94
CA ALA A 18 7.42 -22.81 -27.37
C ALA A 18 8.15 -22.25 -26.15
N GLY A 19 8.98 -21.23 -26.40
CA GLY A 19 9.72 -20.54 -25.36
C GLY A 19 8.75 -20.12 -24.27
N THR A 20 8.95 -20.65 -23.07
CA THR A 20 8.44 -20.05 -21.86
C THR A 20 9.16 -18.72 -21.73
N THR A 21 8.65 -17.66 -22.37
CA THR A 21 9.05 -16.31 -22.01
C THR A 21 8.70 -16.18 -20.53
N PRO A 22 9.70 -16.00 -19.64
CA PRO A 22 9.38 -15.78 -18.24
C PRO A 22 8.46 -14.57 -18.19
N ALA A 23 7.27 -14.74 -17.63
CA ALA A 23 6.41 -13.62 -17.31
C ALA A 23 7.23 -12.75 -16.35
N VAL A 24 7.78 -11.65 -16.85
CA VAL A 24 8.40 -10.64 -16.00
C VAL A 24 7.23 -10.08 -15.19
N ALA A 25 7.13 -10.45 -13.92
CA ALA A 25 6.21 -9.80 -13.01
C ALA A 25 6.46 -8.30 -13.15
N ALA A 26 5.42 -7.53 -13.50
CA ALA A 26 5.53 -6.08 -13.56
C ALA A 26 6.04 -5.61 -12.19
N GLY A 27 7.32 -5.24 -12.11
CA GLY A 27 7.91 -4.74 -10.88
C GLY A 27 7.07 -3.57 -10.37
N GLU A 28 6.82 -3.51 -9.07
CA GLU A 28 5.93 -2.53 -8.46
C GLU A 28 6.28 -1.13 -8.98
N GLN A 29 5.43 -0.58 -9.86
CA GLN A 29 5.63 0.76 -10.42
C GLN A 29 5.29 1.86 -9.41
N PHE A 30 5.05 1.49 -8.16
CA PHE A 30 4.65 2.37 -7.07
C PHE A 30 5.37 1.98 -5.79
N GLY A 31 5.61 2.97 -4.93
CA GLY A 31 6.09 2.77 -3.57
C GLY A 31 4.91 2.71 -2.62
N LEU A 32 4.87 1.68 -1.77
CA LEU A 32 3.90 1.55 -0.69
C LEU A 32 4.63 1.47 0.64
N SER A 33 4.25 2.32 1.59
CA SER A 33 4.58 2.14 3.00
C SER A 33 3.30 1.91 3.79
N TYR A 34 3.31 0.94 4.71
CA TYR A 34 2.14 0.51 5.44
C TYR A 34 2.48 0.15 6.88
N HIS A 35 1.74 0.72 7.82
CA HIS A 35 1.85 0.41 9.24
C HIS A 35 0.49 0.19 9.86
N VAL A 36 0.42 -0.75 10.80
CA VAL A 36 -0.77 -1.02 11.61
C VAL A 36 -0.35 -1.07 13.07
N ASP A 37 -1.00 -0.25 13.87
CA ASP A 37 -0.79 -0.20 15.31
C ASP A 37 -2.14 -0.29 16.05
N ARG A 38 -2.10 -0.71 17.32
CA ARG A 38 -3.26 -0.76 18.20
C ARG A 38 -2.92 -0.14 19.54
N LEU A 39 -3.72 0.82 19.97
CA LEU A 39 -3.56 1.53 21.24
C LEU A 39 -4.84 1.45 22.06
N ASP A 40 -4.74 1.53 23.39
CA ASP A 40 -5.92 1.61 24.25
C ASP A 40 -6.73 2.86 23.93
N THR A 41 -8.06 2.73 23.82
CA THR A 41 -8.95 3.86 23.51
C THR A 41 -8.92 4.94 24.59
N THR A 42 -8.56 4.59 25.83
CA THR A 42 -8.35 5.56 26.92
C THR A 42 -7.09 6.40 26.74
N LYS A 43 -6.16 5.97 25.88
CA LYS A 43 -4.92 6.70 25.57
C LYS A 43 -5.00 7.41 24.22
N LEU A 44 -5.70 6.83 23.26
CA LEU A 44 -5.87 7.40 21.93
C LEU A 44 -7.28 7.14 21.43
N SER A 45 -8.12 8.17 21.39
CA SER A 45 -9.43 8.08 20.75
C SER A 45 -9.32 8.14 19.22
N VAL A 46 -10.40 7.78 18.50
CA VAL A 46 -10.47 7.98 17.04
C VAL A 46 -10.29 9.46 16.68
N ALA A 47 -10.88 10.37 17.45
CA ALA A 47 -10.78 11.81 17.20
C ALA A 47 -9.34 12.34 17.41
N ASP A 48 -8.66 11.90 18.47
CA ASP A 48 -7.28 12.31 18.75
C ASP A 48 -6.31 11.74 17.72
N CYS A 49 -6.55 10.51 17.27
CA CYS A 49 -5.81 9.88 16.18
C CYS A 49 -5.92 10.72 14.89
N LEU A 50 -7.13 11.09 14.47
CA LEU A 50 -7.34 11.90 13.25
C LEU A 50 -6.71 13.29 13.39
N THR A 51 -6.92 13.95 14.52
CA THR A 51 -6.39 15.28 14.80
C THR A 51 -4.87 15.27 14.76
N THR A 52 -4.24 14.29 15.43
CA THR A 52 -2.78 14.14 15.45
C THR A 52 -2.24 13.84 14.06
N ALA A 53 -2.87 12.93 13.32
CA ALA A 53 -2.46 12.60 11.96
C ALA A 53 -2.58 13.81 11.01
N GLN A 54 -3.64 14.62 11.16
CA GLN A 54 -3.85 15.84 10.38
C GLN A 54 -2.78 16.88 10.68
N GLN A 55 -2.49 17.13 11.97
CA GLN A 55 -1.44 18.06 12.40
C GLN A 55 -0.07 17.62 11.88
N ALA A 56 0.27 16.34 12.03
CA ALA A 56 1.54 15.80 11.55
C ALA A 56 1.68 15.92 10.02
N SER A 57 0.61 15.63 9.26
CA SER A 57 0.61 15.81 7.81
C SER A 57 0.75 17.29 7.41
N THR A 58 0.03 18.18 8.10
CA THR A 58 0.06 19.62 7.80
C THR A 58 1.43 20.22 8.12
N ALA A 59 2.11 19.76 9.17
CA ALA A 59 3.48 20.16 9.49
C ALA A 59 4.50 19.78 8.40
N LEU A 60 4.18 18.77 7.59
CA LEU A 60 4.97 18.39 6.41
C LEU A 60 4.56 19.17 5.13
N GLY A 61 3.64 20.14 5.26
CA GLY A 61 3.13 20.93 4.14
C GLY A 61 2.06 20.23 3.29
N TYR A 62 1.51 19.11 3.75
CA TYR A 62 0.51 18.36 2.97
C TYR A 62 -0.85 19.03 3.09
N ALA A 63 -1.60 19.06 1.99
CA ALA A 63 -3.02 19.34 2.06
C ALA A 63 -3.72 18.14 2.72
N THR A 64 -4.69 18.41 3.58
CA THR A 64 -5.38 17.37 4.38
C THR A 64 -6.89 17.42 4.16
N THR A 65 -7.54 16.27 4.24
CA THR A 65 -9.00 16.13 4.27
C THR A 65 -9.36 15.06 5.27
N VAL A 66 -10.12 15.43 6.30
CA VAL A 66 -10.62 14.49 7.31
C VAL A 66 -12.07 14.16 7.01
N ARG A 67 -12.40 12.88 7.05
CA ARG A 67 -13.77 12.36 6.90
C ARG A 67 -14.11 11.46 8.06
N GLN A 68 -15.09 11.87 8.86
CA GLN A 68 -15.71 11.00 9.86
C GLN A 68 -16.75 10.16 9.14
N LEU A 69 -16.45 8.88 8.91
CA LEU A 69 -17.36 7.99 8.19
C LEU A 69 -18.43 7.45 9.14
N HIS A 70 -18.02 7.08 10.36
CA HIS A 70 -18.92 6.59 11.42
C HIS A 70 -18.51 7.27 12.72
N PRO A 71 -19.41 8.05 13.37
CA PRO A 71 -19.09 8.78 14.58
C PRO A 71 -18.45 7.89 15.64
N ASN A 72 -17.27 8.29 16.14
CA ASN A 72 -16.49 7.61 17.17
C ASN A 72 -16.02 6.18 16.83
N GLN A 73 -16.28 5.70 15.62
CA GLN A 73 -15.94 4.33 15.22
C GLN A 73 -14.95 4.30 14.05
N LEU A 74 -15.12 5.16 13.05
CA LEU A 74 -14.28 5.17 11.86
C LEU A 74 -14.11 6.59 11.33
N GLY A 75 -12.87 7.03 11.29
CA GLY A 75 -12.47 8.21 10.55
C GLY A 75 -11.30 7.93 9.63
N VAL A 76 -11.21 8.74 8.58
CA VAL A 76 -10.15 8.67 7.58
C VAL A 76 -9.58 10.06 7.37
N LEU A 77 -8.26 10.16 7.41
CA LEU A 77 -7.52 11.30 6.89
C LEU A 77 -6.95 10.90 5.53
N ALA A 78 -7.20 11.70 4.51
CA ALA A 78 -6.44 11.68 3.26
C ALA A 78 -5.56 12.93 3.20
N SER A 79 -4.30 12.77 2.80
CA SER A 79 -3.39 13.89 2.64
C SER A 79 -2.37 13.67 1.51
N GLY A 80 -1.80 14.75 1.01
CA GLY A 80 -0.79 14.70 -0.04
C GLY A 80 -0.19 16.07 -0.36
N PRO A 81 0.95 16.12 -1.07
CA PRO A 81 1.50 17.37 -1.58
C PRO A 81 0.56 18.00 -2.61
N ARG A 82 0.48 19.33 -2.64
CA ARG A 82 -0.37 20.07 -3.61
C ARG A 82 0.03 19.85 -5.07
N ASN A 83 1.30 19.52 -5.31
CA ASN A 83 1.88 19.41 -6.65
C ASN A 83 2.14 17.94 -7.06
N GLY A 84 1.49 16.98 -6.40
CA GLY A 84 1.72 15.55 -6.60
C GLY A 84 2.94 14.99 -5.83
N GLY A 85 3.05 13.66 -5.80
CA GLY A 85 4.04 12.92 -5.02
C GLY A 85 3.39 11.90 -4.10
N ALA A 86 4.12 11.44 -3.07
CA ALA A 86 3.64 10.46 -2.12
C ALA A 86 2.38 10.97 -1.37
N SER A 87 1.24 10.31 -1.58
CA SER A 87 0.01 10.55 -0.83
C SER A 87 -0.02 9.69 0.43
N LEU A 88 -0.87 10.06 1.38
CA LEU A 88 -1.03 9.38 2.65
C LEU A 88 -2.52 9.22 2.97
N THR A 89 -2.90 8.03 3.42
CA THR A 89 -4.19 7.77 4.05
C THR A 89 -3.97 7.23 5.45
N VAL A 90 -4.69 7.78 6.44
CA VAL A 90 -4.71 7.26 7.80
C VAL A 90 -6.12 6.86 8.17
N TYR A 91 -6.30 5.61 8.57
CA TYR A 91 -7.55 5.12 9.15
C TYR A 91 -7.41 5.06 10.66
N CYS A 92 -8.37 5.66 11.36
CA CYS A 92 -8.50 5.56 12.81
C CYS A 92 -9.81 4.80 13.10
N ILE A 93 -9.71 3.62 13.71
CA ILE A 93 -10.81 2.67 13.83
C ILE A 93 -10.96 2.25 15.28
N ALA A 94 -12.13 2.46 15.87
CA ALA A 94 -12.45 1.87 17.17
C ALA A 94 -12.78 0.39 16.99
N VAL A 95 -12.08 -0.46 17.72
CA VAL A 95 -12.31 -1.91 17.78
C VAL A 95 -12.23 -2.32 19.25
N ASP A 96 -13.38 -2.67 19.82
CA ASP A 96 -13.53 -2.92 21.26
C ASP A 96 -12.98 -1.75 22.11
N ARG A 97 -12.02 -2.02 23.02
CA ARG A 97 -11.33 -1.03 23.86
C ARG A 97 -10.04 -0.52 23.23
N LYS A 98 -9.84 -0.74 21.93
CA LYS A 98 -8.66 -0.33 21.19
C LYS A 98 -9.02 0.64 20.07
N THR A 99 -8.07 1.50 19.75
CA THR A 99 -8.05 2.27 18.50
C THR A 99 -6.98 1.65 17.61
N ALA A 100 -7.41 1.03 16.52
CA ALA A 100 -6.53 0.58 15.46
C ALA A 100 -6.21 1.76 14.54
N VAL A 101 -4.93 1.91 14.22
CA VAL A 101 -4.42 2.96 13.34
C VAL A 101 -3.76 2.29 12.16
N VAL A 102 -4.22 2.63 10.96
CA VAL A 102 -3.60 2.18 9.72
C VAL A 102 -3.02 3.39 9.02
N VAL A 103 -1.70 3.42 8.81
CA VAL A 103 -1.01 4.50 8.10
C VAL A 103 -0.50 3.93 6.79
N GLN A 104 -1.00 4.45 5.66
CA GLN A 104 -0.63 4.01 4.33
C GLN A 104 -0.12 5.20 3.53
N ALA A 105 1.10 5.13 3.01
CA ALA A 105 1.64 6.10 2.06
C ALA A 105 1.89 5.44 0.71
N LEU A 106 1.54 6.15 -0.37
CA LEU A 106 1.58 5.63 -1.73
C LEU A 106 2.24 6.64 -2.67
N ASP A 107 3.22 6.20 -3.46
CA ASP A 107 3.88 7.01 -4.47
C ASP A 107 3.83 6.30 -5.82
N HIS A 108 3.02 6.81 -6.75
CA HIS A 108 2.85 6.23 -8.08
C HIS A 108 4.00 6.50 -9.06
N GLN A 109 4.98 7.31 -8.66
CA GLN A 109 6.07 7.71 -9.54
C GLN A 109 7.35 6.90 -9.29
N GLN A 110 7.47 6.30 -8.10
CA GLN A 110 8.72 5.68 -7.66
C GLN A 110 8.45 4.40 -6.85
N ALA A 111 8.89 3.26 -7.37
CA ALA A 111 9.05 2.04 -6.60
C ALA A 111 9.93 2.28 -5.37
N ASN A 112 9.62 1.65 -4.24
CA ASN A 112 10.40 1.81 -2.99
C ASN A 112 10.58 3.27 -2.54
N SER A 113 9.58 4.12 -2.76
CA SER A 113 9.66 5.56 -2.46
C SER A 113 10.05 5.84 -1.01
N ALA A 114 11.25 6.40 -0.83
CA ALA A 114 11.71 6.91 0.46
C ALA A 114 10.83 8.06 0.96
N ALA A 115 10.17 8.80 0.06
CA ALA A 115 9.21 9.82 0.46
C ALA A 115 7.97 9.21 1.12
N ALA A 116 7.41 8.14 0.52
CA ALA A 116 6.29 7.40 1.09
C ALA A 116 6.65 6.79 2.46
N GLN A 117 7.84 6.19 2.59
CA GLN A 117 8.32 5.66 3.87
C GLN A 117 8.43 6.77 4.92
N ARG A 118 9.14 7.87 4.61
CA ARG A 118 9.34 8.98 5.56
C ARG A 118 8.03 9.59 6.04
N VAL A 119 7.06 9.83 5.15
CA VAL A 119 5.79 10.44 5.57
C VAL A 119 4.97 9.48 6.44
N ALA A 120 4.91 8.19 6.08
CA ALA A 120 4.23 7.18 6.88
C ALA A 120 4.85 7.05 8.28
N ASP A 121 6.18 6.97 8.38
CA ASP A 121 6.89 6.87 9.66
C ASP A 121 6.67 8.12 10.53
N ASN A 122 6.76 9.32 9.95
CA ASN A 122 6.53 10.56 10.70
C ASN A 122 5.13 10.62 11.31
N VAL A 123 4.11 10.34 10.51
CA VAL A 123 2.71 10.38 10.97
C VAL A 123 2.44 9.27 11.98
N ARG A 124 2.92 8.05 11.71
CA ARG A 124 2.83 6.93 12.67
C ARG A 124 3.45 7.30 14.02
N GLN A 125 4.68 7.81 14.03
CA GLN A 125 5.37 8.17 15.27
C GLN A 125 4.64 9.28 16.03
N ALA A 126 4.05 10.25 15.33
CA ALA A 126 3.23 11.28 15.97
C ALA A 126 2.00 10.66 16.68
N VAL A 127 1.27 9.79 15.99
CA VAL A 127 0.09 9.11 16.56
C VAL A 127 0.48 8.20 17.72
N LEU A 128 1.57 7.44 17.59
CA LEU A 128 2.07 6.59 18.67
C LEU A 128 2.50 7.40 19.89
N ARG A 129 3.08 8.59 19.72
CA ARG A 129 3.42 9.48 20.84
C ARG A 129 2.16 10.03 21.53
N ALA A 130 1.12 10.34 20.78
CA ALA A 130 -0.15 10.83 21.33
C ALA A 130 -0.87 9.77 22.19
N GLY A 131 -0.70 8.49 21.86
CA GLY A 131 -1.34 7.38 22.59
C GLY A 131 -0.47 6.69 23.64
N ARG A 132 0.60 7.32 24.14
CA ARG A 132 1.46 6.77 25.20
C ARG A 132 0.88 7.01 26.58
#